data_AF-A0A7X5JLM3-F1
#
_entry.id   AF-A0A7X5JLM3-F1
#
_cell.length_a   1.000
_cell.length_b   1.000
_cell.length_c   1.000
_cell.angle_alpha   90.00
_cell.angle_beta   90.00
_cell.angle_gamma   90.00
#
_symmetry.space_group_name_H-M   'P 1'
#
loop_
_entity.id
_entity.type
_entity.pdbx_description
1 polymer ?
#
loop_
_entity_poly.entity_id
_entity_poly.type
_entity_poly.pdbx_seq_one_letter_code
_entity_poly.pdbx_strand_id
1 'polypeptide(L)'
;MSNITIQQISGVVLHGKKLGRTIGFPTLNIHLDSRTIHFGVYVIRAVICNKIYDGVGTYLEGKNLFEAHIFNFSQEIYGEIVEIILLKKLRENKKFDSFDALRGQITQDKFEAENIVLAVLTFGSFDHIHPGHEYYLKQASKFGNTLITVVASDENIERIKGKKPDYTMSDRIHSLNALGISDIIEAGSNTRPMQWLEKYKPFSICLGYDQRGKYVDSLPKTLKELGLSSHIITIKAFQPEIFKSSLLKQKNNTH
;
A
#
# COMPACT_ATOMS: atom_id res chain seq x y z
N MET A 1 17.41 -11.05 9.64
CA MET A 1 16.01 -10.62 9.78
C MET A 1 15.41 -10.67 8.40
N SER A 2 14.48 -11.60 8.18
CA SER A 2 13.78 -11.72 6.91
C SER A 2 13.04 -10.40 6.65
N ASN A 3 13.21 -9.83 5.46
CA ASN A 3 12.28 -8.82 4.97
C ASN A 3 10.91 -9.48 5.00
N ILE A 4 10.04 -9.10 5.95
CA ILE A 4 8.68 -9.62 6.00
C ILE A 4 8.02 -9.04 4.74
N THR A 5 7.68 -9.88 3.77
CA THR A 5 7.00 -9.42 2.56
C THR A 5 5.52 -9.31 2.87
N ILE A 6 4.90 -8.18 2.51
CA ILE A 6 3.44 -8.07 2.55
C ILE A 6 2.86 -9.10 1.58
N GLN A 7 2.07 -10.03 2.12
CA GLN A 7 1.51 -11.11 1.32
C GLN A 7 0.32 -10.59 0.52
N GLN A 8 0.36 -10.81 -0.78
CA GLN A 8 -0.77 -10.60 -1.68
C GLN A 8 -1.31 -11.95 -2.11
N ILE A 9 -2.63 -12.06 -2.16
CA ILE A 9 -3.35 -13.26 -2.57
C ILE A 9 -4.44 -12.85 -3.56
N SER A 10 -4.82 -13.78 -4.42
CA SER A 10 -5.91 -13.56 -5.37
C SER A 10 -6.78 -14.80 -5.38
N GLY A 11 -8.07 -14.62 -5.63
CA GLY A 11 -9.01 -15.72 -5.62
C GLY A 11 -10.38 -15.34 -6.16
N VAL A 12 -11.19 -16.37 -6.43
CA VAL A 12 -12.54 -16.22 -6.96
C VAL A 12 -13.54 -16.07 -5.82
N VAL A 13 -14.43 -15.09 -5.92
CA VAL A 13 -15.51 -14.90 -4.94
C VAL A 13 -16.60 -15.95 -5.14
N LEU A 14 -16.83 -16.76 -4.12
CA LEU A 14 -17.81 -17.84 -4.12
C LEU A 14 -19.12 -17.45 -3.44
N HIS A 15 -20.18 -18.17 -3.80
CA HIS A 15 -21.41 -18.18 -3.00
C HIS A 15 -21.15 -18.86 -1.65
N GLY A 16 -21.50 -18.17 -0.57
CA GLY A 16 -21.39 -18.68 0.80
C GLY A 16 -22.76 -18.91 1.46
N LYS A 17 -22.74 -19.46 2.68
CA LYS A 17 -23.95 -19.65 3.51
C LYS A 17 -24.60 -18.34 4.00
N LYS A 18 -24.01 -17.17 3.66
CA LYS A 18 -24.46 -15.82 4.05
C LYS A 18 -24.63 -15.62 5.56
N LEU A 19 -24.01 -16.44 6.40
CA LEU A 19 -24.10 -16.38 7.88
C LEU A 19 -23.59 -15.04 8.46
N GLY A 20 -22.61 -14.41 7.82
CA GLY A 20 -22.17 -13.06 8.21
C GLY A 20 -23.29 -12.02 8.10
N ARG A 21 -24.20 -12.16 7.12
CA ARG A 21 -25.31 -11.21 6.92
C ARG A 21 -26.31 -11.25 8.06
N THR A 22 -26.61 -12.43 8.61
CA THR A 22 -27.58 -12.57 9.72
C THR A 22 -27.11 -11.90 11.01
N ILE A 23 -25.86 -11.44 11.04
CA ILE A 23 -25.19 -10.93 12.24
C ILE A 23 -24.66 -9.50 12.06
N GLY A 24 -24.93 -8.90 10.90
CA GLY A 24 -24.52 -7.54 10.55
C GLY A 24 -23.12 -7.42 9.93
N PHE A 25 -22.46 -8.53 9.59
CA PHE A 25 -21.10 -8.57 9.04
C PHE A 25 -21.06 -9.38 7.73
N PRO A 26 -21.59 -8.86 6.61
CA PRO A 26 -21.51 -9.55 5.32
C PRO A 26 -20.05 -9.84 4.94
N THR A 27 -19.74 -11.09 4.62
CA THR A 27 -18.40 -11.50 4.18
C THR A 27 -18.39 -11.96 2.73
N LEU A 28 -17.28 -11.68 2.06
CA LEU A 28 -16.88 -12.34 0.82
C LEU A 28 -16.13 -13.61 1.16
N ASN A 29 -16.47 -14.70 0.46
CA ASN A 29 -15.79 -15.98 0.57
C ASN A 29 -14.91 -16.14 -0.66
N ILE A 30 -13.60 -16.00 -0.48
CA ILE A 30 -12.63 -15.94 -1.58
C ILE A 30 -11.86 -17.27 -1.62
N HIS A 31 -12.06 -18.05 -2.68
CA HIS A 31 -11.33 -19.29 -2.87
C HIS A 31 -9.96 -19.00 -3.48
N LEU A 32 -8.92 -19.48 -2.82
CA LEU A 32 -7.54 -19.21 -3.22
C LEU A 32 -6.98 -20.37 -4.03
N ASP A 33 -6.13 -20.10 -5.01
CA ASP A 33 -5.29 -21.15 -5.59
C ASP A 33 -4.08 -21.37 -4.67
N SER A 34 -3.99 -22.55 -4.05
CA SER A 34 -3.01 -23.01 -3.03
C SER A 34 -1.97 -21.97 -2.57
N ARG A 35 -2.15 -21.39 -1.38
CA ARG A 35 -1.15 -20.52 -0.72
C ARG A 35 -1.05 -20.83 0.76
N THR A 36 0.16 -20.80 1.29
CA THR A 36 0.40 -20.82 2.74
C THR A 36 0.19 -19.42 3.28
N ILE A 37 -0.94 -19.19 3.95
CA ILE A 37 -1.21 -17.99 4.73
C ILE A 37 -1.16 -18.39 6.20
N HIS A 38 -0.46 -17.62 7.03
CA HIS A 38 -0.47 -17.86 8.46
C HIS A 38 -1.89 -17.66 9.03
N PHE A 39 -2.30 -18.52 9.94
CA PHE A 39 -3.61 -18.39 10.59
C PHE A 39 -3.73 -17.08 11.34
N GLY A 40 -4.90 -16.44 11.27
CA GLY A 40 -5.22 -15.27 12.06
C GLY A 40 -6.18 -14.33 11.35
N VAL A 41 -6.49 -13.24 12.04
CA VAL A 41 -7.30 -12.14 11.52
C VAL A 41 -6.38 -11.00 11.13
N TYR A 42 -6.60 -10.47 9.93
CA TYR A 42 -5.76 -9.46 9.30
C TYR A 42 -6.58 -8.23 8.94
N VAL A 43 -5.96 -7.05 9.11
CA VAL A 43 -6.31 -5.86 8.35
C VAL A 43 -5.92 -6.11 6.91
N ILE A 44 -6.84 -5.87 5.98
CA ILE A 44 -6.64 -6.13 4.57
C ILE A 44 -6.96 -4.91 3.72
N ARG A 45 -6.35 -4.88 2.54
CA ARG A 45 -6.78 -4.09 1.39
C ARG A 45 -7.32 -5.04 0.33
N ALA A 46 -8.54 -4.82 -0.14
CA ALA A 46 -9.14 -5.55 -1.24
C ALA A 46 -9.15 -4.68 -2.50
N VAL A 47 -8.60 -5.20 -3.61
CA VAL A 47 -8.69 -4.56 -4.92
C VAL A 47 -9.80 -5.26 -5.72
N ILE A 48 -10.89 -4.53 -5.94
CA ILE A 48 -12.11 -5.01 -6.60
C ILE A 48 -12.44 -4.03 -7.72
N CYS A 49 -12.45 -4.50 -8.96
CA CYS A 49 -12.71 -3.67 -10.15
C CYS A 49 -11.87 -2.36 -10.16
N ASN A 50 -10.56 -2.49 -9.90
CA ASN A 50 -9.60 -1.38 -9.78
C ASN A 50 -9.87 -0.36 -8.66
N LYS A 51 -10.84 -0.60 -7.79
CA LYS A 51 -11.07 0.19 -6.58
C LYS A 51 -10.49 -0.52 -5.38
N ILE A 52 -10.02 0.27 -4.43
CA ILE A 52 -9.40 -0.21 -3.20
C ILE A 52 -10.40 -0.05 -2.08
N TYR A 53 -10.60 -1.12 -1.31
CA TYR A 53 -11.43 -1.13 -0.12
C TYR A 53 -10.64 -1.68 1.06
N ASP A 54 -10.87 -1.13 2.25
CA ASP A 54 -10.32 -1.67 3.48
C ASP A 54 -11.25 -2.73 4.06
N GLY A 55 -10.71 -3.60 4.90
CA GLY A 55 -11.49 -4.63 5.54
C GLY A 55 -10.72 -5.43 6.57
N VAL A 56 -11.40 -6.45 7.10
CA VAL A 56 -10.80 -7.49 7.93
C VAL A 56 -11.04 -8.85 7.30
N GLY A 57 -10.07 -9.74 7.40
CA GLY A 57 -10.23 -11.09 6.87
C GLY A 57 -9.43 -12.15 7.59
N THR A 58 -9.87 -13.39 7.43
CA THR A 58 -9.24 -14.57 8.03
C THR A 58 -9.10 -15.67 6.99
N TYR A 59 -7.96 -16.36 7.04
CA TYR A 59 -7.75 -17.57 6.25
C TYR A 59 -8.29 -18.80 7.00
N LEU A 60 -8.99 -19.66 6.28
CA LEU A 60 -9.53 -20.94 6.74
C LEU A 60 -8.86 -22.09 5.96
N GLU A 61 -7.72 -22.56 6.48
CA GLU A 61 -6.83 -23.53 5.80
C GLU A 61 -7.54 -24.79 5.30
N GLY A 62 -8.33 -25.45 6.15
CA GLY A 62 -9.03 -26.69 5.78
C GLY A 62 -10.06 -26.54 4.65
N LYS A 63 -10.38 -25.31 4.24
CA LYS A 63 -11.28 -25.00 3.14
C LYS A 63 -10.58 -24.23 2.00
N ASN A 64 -9.29 -23.90 2.17
CA ASN A 64 -8.55 -23.01 1.30
C ASN A 64 -9.35 -21.75 0.93
N LEU A 65 -9.96 -21.15 1.96
CA LEU A 65 -10.93 -20.07 1.82
C LEU A 65 -10.46 -18.87 2.65
N PHE A 66 -10.49 -17.69 2.05
CA PHE A 66 -10.29 -16.44 2.76
C PHE A 66 -11.65 -15.74 2.94
N GLU A 67 -12.09 -15.60 4.19
CA GLU A 67 -13.33 -14.89 4.51
C GLU A 67 -13.00 -13.44 4.84
N ALA A 68 -13.58 -12.49 4.11
CA ALA A 68 -13.27 -11.07 4.22
C ALA A 68 -14.53 -10.23 4.42
N HIS A 69 -14.58 -9.43 5.46
CA HIS A 69 -15.56 -8.36 5.62
C HIS A 69 -14.98 -7.06 5.04
N ILE A 70 -15.54 -6.62 3.90
CA ILE A 70 -15.10 -5.41 3.21
C ILE A 70 -15.93 -4.22 3.70
N PHE A 71 -15.27 -3.15 4.11
CA PHE A 71 -15.93 -1.97 4.63
C PHE A 71 -16.58 -1.16 3.51
N ASN A 72 -17.74 -0.56 3.81
CA ASN A 72 -18.49 0.29 2.89
C ASN A 72 -18.75 -0.36 1.51
N PHE A 73 -18.91 -1.68 1.48
CA PHE A 73 -19.11 -2.47 0.27
C PHE A 73 -20.37 -3.33 0.38
N SER A 74 -21.28 -3.18 -0.58
CA SER A 74 -22.60 -3.83 -0.58
C SER A 74 -22.93 -4.59 -1.87
N GLN A 75 -22.00 -4.66 -2.82
CA GLN A 75 -22.22 -5.29 -4.12
C GLN A 75 -22.05 -6.81 -4.05
N GLU A 76 -22.81 -7.54 -4.87
CA GLU A 76 -22.60 -8.98 -5.08
C GLU A 76 -21.70 -9.18 -6.31
N ILE A 77 -20.52 -9.77 -6.09
CA ILE A 77 -19.45 -9.91 -7.10
C ILE A 77 -19.05 -11.38 -7.28
N TYR A 78 -20.02 -12.29 -7.26
CA TYR A 78 -19.75 -13.71 -7.38
C TYR A 78 -19.12 -14.07 -8.73
N GLY A 79 -18.13 -14.96 -8.71
CA GLY A 79 -17.36 -15.34 -9.90
C GLY A 79 -16.23 -14.38 -10.25
N GLU A 80 -16.21 -13.18 -9.66
CA GLU A 80 -15.14 -12.22 -9.89
C GLU A 80 -13.85 -12.62 -9.17
N ILE A 81 -12.71 -12.27 -9.78
CA ILE A 81 -11.40 -12.41 -9.17
C ILE A 81 -11.10 -11.14 -8.38
N VAL A 82 -10.72 -11.30 -7.12
CA VAL A 82 -10.31 -10.21 -6.24
C VAL A 82 -8.87 -10.41 -5.78
N GLU A 83 -8.13 -9.32 -5.64
CA GLU A 83 -6.82 -9.30 -5.00
C GLU A 83 -6.98 -8.83 -3.55
N ILE A 84 -6.37 -9.55 -2.61
CA ILE A 84 -6.34 -9.21 -1.19
C ILE A 84 -4.87 -9.03 -0.79
N ILE A 85 -4.60 -7.93 -0.10
CA ILE A 85 -3.29 -7.59 0.44
C ILE A 85 -3.38 -7.68 1.96
N LEU A 86 -2.62 -8.59 2.55
CA LEU A 86 -2.59 -8.80 4.00
C LEU A 86 -1.64 -7.78 4.63
N LEU A 87 -2.19 -6.71 5.19
CA LEU A 87 -1.41 -5.62 5.78
C LEU A 87 -0.88 -6.01 7.16
N LYS A 88 -1.74 -5.95 8.19
CA LYS A 88 -1.34 -6.20 9.57
C LYS A 88 -2.15 -7.33 10.16
N LYS A 89 -1.49 -8.29 10.82
CA LYS A 89 -2.15 -9.28 11.67
C LYS A 89 -2.68 -8.59 12.93
N LEU A 90 -3.99 -8.65 13.16
CA LEU A 90 -4.63 -8.15 14.38
C LEU A 90 -4.47 -9.16 15.53
N ARG A 91 -4.75 -10.43 15.24
CA ARG A 91 -4.72 -11.50 16.25
C ARG A 91 -4.66 -12.89 15.65
N GLU A 92 -4.34 -13.87 16.48
CA GLU A 92 -4.59 -15.27 16.19
C GLU A 92 -6.09 -15.59 16.14
N ASN A 93 -6.42 -16.74 15.55
CA ASN A 93 -7.77 -17.27 15.58
C ASN A 93 -8.14 -17.72 16.99
N LYS A 94 -9.39 -17.45 17.37
CA LYS A 94 -9.94 -17.75 18.69
C LYS A 94 -11.31 -18.42 18.52
N LYS A 95 -11.59 -19.43 19.34
CA LYS A 95 -12.93 -20.01 19.46
C LYS A 95 -13.75 -19.17 20.44
N PHE A 96 -15.05 -19.06 20.19
CA PHE A 96 -15.98 -18.31 21.02
C PHE A 96 -17.06 -19.24 21.55
N ASP A 97 -17.40 -19.08 22.82
CA ASP A 97 -18.38 -19.93 23.52
C ASP A 97 -19.82 -19.49 23.26
N SER A 98 -20.02 -18.29 22.70
CA SER A 98 -21.33 -17.78 22.35
C SER A 98 -21.31 -16.94 21.07
N PHE A 99 -22.50 -16.82 20.49
CA PHE A 99 -22.73 -15.98 19.32
C PHE A 99 -22.43 -14.50 19.59
N ASP A 100 -22.84 -13.99 20.76
CA ASP A 100 -22.59 -12.60 21.16
C ASP A 100 -21.10 -12.31 21.38
N ALA A 101 -20.35 -13.26 21.95
CA ALA A 101 -18.90 -13.12 22.12
C ALA A 101 -18.17 -13.01 20.77
N LEU A 102 -18.57 -13.82 19.79
CA LEU A 102 -18.05 -13.73 18.42
C LEU A 102 -18.38 -12.37 17.79
N ARG A 103 -19.64 -11.92 17.89
CA ARG A 103 -20.07 -10.62 17.35
C ARG A 103 -19.31 -9.46 17.99
N GLY A 104 -19.13 -9.50 19.31
CA GLY A 104 -18.34 -8.52 20.05
C GLY A 104 -16.90 -8.45 19.55
N GLN A 105 -16.25 -9.61 19.34
CA GLN A 105 -14.90 -9.64 18.79
C GLN A 105 -14.83 -9.07 17.37
N ILE A 106 -15.74 -9.45 16.47
CA ILE A 106 -15.72 -8.95 15.09
C ILE A 106 -15.92 -7.42 15.08
N THR A 107 -16.77 -6.90 15.97
CA THR A 107 -16.97 -5.46 16.14
C THR A 107 -15.69 -4.77 16.59
N GLN A 108 -14.97 -5.36 17.55
CA GLN A 108 -13.68 -4.84 18.02
C GLN A 108 -12.61 -4.90 16.92
N ASP A 109 -12.51 -6.02 16.19
CA ASP A 109 -11.56 -6.19 15.09
C ASP A 109 -11.79 -5.14 14.00
N LYS A 110 -13.07 -4.88 13.65
CA LYS A 110 -13.45 -3.81 12.72
C LYS A 110 -13.04 -2.44 13.26
N PHE A 111 -13.37 -2.13 14.50
CA PHE A 111 -13.01 -0.84 15.12
C PHE A 111 -11.49 -0.63 15.11
N GLU A 112 -10.69 -1.63 15.48
CA GLU A 112 -9.23 -1.54 15.42
C GLU A 112 -8.73 -1.32 14.00
N ALA A 113 -9.27 -2.06 13.02
CA ALA A 113 -8.91 -1.92 11.61
C ALA A 113 -9.29 -0.55 11.00
N GLU A 114 -10.39 0.06 11.43
CA GLU A 114 -10.80 1.39 10.98
C GLU A 114 -9.96 2.51 11.61
N ASN A 115 -9.40 2.29 12.80
CA ASN A 115 -8.65 3.31 13.55
C ASN A 115 -7.12 3.16 13.45
N ILE A 116 -6.62 2.08 12.85
CA ILE A 116 -5.18 1.90 12.68
C ILE A 116 -4.62 2.81 11.59
N VAL A 117 -3.46 3.40 11.85
CA VAL A 117 -2.69 4.13 10.83
C VAL A 117 -1.57 3.24 10.31
N LEU A 118 -1.63 2.94 9.01
CA LEU A 118 -0.62 2.17 8.28
C LEU A 118 0.00 3.11 7.24
N ALA A 119 0.95 3.91 7.69
CA ALA A 119 1.63 4.90 6.86
C ALA A 119 2.46 4.23 5.76
N VAL A 120 2.28 4.69 4.52
CA VAL A 120 3.11 4.34 3.36
C VAL A 120 3.99 5.52 3.02
N LEU A 121 5.30 5.33 3.03
CA LEU A 121 6.24 6.37 2.63
C LEU A 121 6.73 6.12 1.20
N THR A 122 6.69 7.17 0.39
CA THR A 122 7.23 7.17 -0.98
C THR A 122 8.18 8.34 -1.16
N PHE A 123 9.15 8.18 -2.06
CA PHE A 123 10.09 9.23 -2.44
C PHE A 123 10.06 9.41 -3.95
N GLY A 124 10.35 10.62 -4.44
CA GLY A 124 10.51 10.85 -5.87
C GLY A 124 10.88 12.27 -6.24
N SER A 125 11.36 12.45 -7.47
CA SER A 125 11.59 13.80 -8.01
C SER A 125 10.31 14.46 -8.50
N PHE A 126 9.36 13.74 -9.11
CA PHE A 126 8.09 14.31 -9.59
C PHE A 126 8.23 15.61 -10.40
N ASP A 127 9.22 15.66 -11.31
CA ASP A 127 9.56 16.86 -12.10
C ASP A 127 8.40 17.22 -13.04
N HIS A 128 8.14 16.37 -14.02
CA HIS A 128 6.94 16.46 -14.86
C HIS A 128 5.94 15.40 -14.40
N ILE A 129 4.77 15.79 -13.91
CA ILE A 129 3.71 14.83 -13.58
C ILE A 129 3.26 14.14 -14.88
N HIS A 130 3.17 12.81 -14.84
CA HIS A 130 2.81 11.97 -15.97
C HIS A 130 2.17 10.67 -15.47
N PRO A 131 1.53 9.86 -16.34
CA PRO A 131 0.81 8.65 -15.93
C PRO A 131 1.64 7.65 -15.12
N GLY A 132 2.95 7.56 -15.38
CA GLY A 132 3.86 6.75 -14.57
C GLY A 132 3.91 7.12 -13.07
N HIS A 133 3.84 8.42 -12.72
CA HIS A 133 3.80 8.86 -11.32
C HIS A 133 2.46 8.52 -10.68
N GLU A 134 1.35 8.76 -11.39
CA GLU A 134 0.02 8.38 -10.94
C GLU A 134 -0.08 6.87 -10.67
N TYR A 135 0.41 6.05 -11.60
CA TYR A 135 0.46 4.60 -11.40
C TYR A 135 1.30 4.24 -10.18
N TYR A 136 2.51 4.80 -10.06
CA TYR A 136 3.40 4.53 -8.94
C TYR A 136 2.73 4.81 -7.59
N LEU A 137 2.10 5.98 -7.44
CA LEU A 137 1.43 6.40 -6.21
C LEU A 137 0.17 5.56 -5.95
N LYS A 138 -0.62 5.25 -6.97
CA LYS A 138 -1.79 4.35 -6.86
C LYS A 138 -1.40 2.91 -6.48
N GLN A 139 -0.26 2.41 -6.94
CA GLN A 139 0.22 1.11 -6.49
C GLN A 139 0.77 1.19 -5.06
N ALA A 140 1.49 2.26 -4.71
CA ALA A 140 2.00 2.46 -3.35
C ALA A 140 0.86 2.56 -2.32
N SER A 141 -0.23 3.26 -2.65
CA SER A 141 -1.38 3.45 -1.74
C SER A 141 -2.05 2.14 -1.32
N LYS A 142 -1.84 1.05 -2.06
CA LYS A 142 -2.34 -0.29 -1.71
C LYS A 142 -1.69 -0.90 -0.46
N PHE A 143 -0.53 -0.40 -0.03
CA PHE A 143 0.29 -1.02 1.03
C PHE A 143 0.16 -0.36 2.41
N GLY A 144 -0.95 0.34 2.62
CA GLY A 144 -1.31 1.03 3.86
C GLY A 144 -2.50 1.95 3.60
N ASN A 145 -2.89 2.77 4.56
CA ASN A 145 -4.08 3.64 4.47
C ASN A 145 -3.77 5.14 4.63
N THR A 146 -2.50 5.51 4.66
CA THR A 146 -2.06 6.91 4.64
C THR A 146 -0.79 7.02 3.80
N LEU A 147 -0.90 7.57 2.60
CA LEU A 147 0.21 7.75 1.67
C LEU A 147 0.91 9.09 1.92
N ILE A 148 2.15 9.00 2.41
CA ILE A 148 3.06 10.13 2.54
C ILE A 148 4.05 10.11 1.36
N THR A 149 4.11 11.20 0.62
CA THR A 149 5.05 11.36 -0.50
C THR A 149 6.05 12.47 -0.22
N VAL A 150 7.31 12.09 -0.17
CA VAL A 150 8.43 13.00 0.01
C VAL A 150 8.97 13.41 -1.36
N VAL A 151 8.93 14.70 -1.64
CA VAL A 151 9.42 15.29 -2.88
C VAL A 151 10.89 15.66 -2.71
N ALA A 152 11.78 15.05 -3.49
CA ALA A 152 13.21 15.31 -3.40
C ALA A 152 13.54 16.79 -3.65
N SER A 153 14.52 17.33 -2.95
CA SER A 153 15.05 18.68 -3.15
C SER A 153 15.76 18.84 -4.50
N ASP A 154 15.84 20.08 -4.99
CA ASP A 154 16.46 20.40 -6.28
C ASP A 154 17.96 20.02 -6.29
N GLU A 155 18.67 20.28 -5.18
CA GLU A 155 20.10 19.95 -5.05
C GLU A 155 20.32 18.43 -4.99
N ASN A 156 19.42 17.69 -4.33
CA ASN A 156 19.55 16.24 -4.30
C ASN A 156 19.28 15.62 -5.67
N ILE A 157 18.35 16.18 -6.44
CA ILE A 157 18.09 15.78 -7.83
C ILE A 157 19.32 16.05 -8.69
N GLU A 158 19.90 17.26 -8.60
CA GLU A 158 21.12 17.64 -9.33
C GLU A 158 22.29 16.73 -8.98
N ARG A 159 22.52 16.45 -7.69
CA ARG A 159 23.58 15.55 -7.22
C ARG A 159 23.45 14.13 -7.78
N ILE A 160 22.23 13.59 -7.86
CA ILE A 160 21.99 12.21 -8.30
C ILE A 160 21.94 12.10 -9.83
N LYS A 161 21.29 13.05 -10.51
CA LYS A 161 21.02 12.99 -11.96
C LYS A 161 22.00 13.81 -12.79
N GLY A 162 22.89 14.57 -12.17
CA GLY A 162 23.85 15.48 -12.82
C GLY A 162 23.21 16.73 -13.43
N LYS A 163 21.93 16.99 -13.17
CA LYS A 163 21.20 18.17 -13.66
C LYS A 163 20.06 18.57 -12.75
N LYS A 164 19.76 19.87 -12.70
CA LYS A 164 18.61 20.41 -11.98
C LYS A 164 17.29 19.89 -12.56
N PRO A 165 16.23 19.78 -11.73
CA PRO A 165 14.87 19.60 -12.25
C PRO A 165 14.45 20.82 -13.06
N ASP A 166 13.46 20.65 -13.94
CA ASP A 166 12.91 21.77 -14.71
C ASP A 166 11.99 22.63 -13.82
N TYR A 167 11.37 22.01 -12.83
CA TYR A 167 10.49 22.66 -11.86
C TYR A 167 11.07 22.68 -10.45
N THR A 168 10.82 23.77 -9.72
CA THR A 168 11.26 23.90 -8.33
C THR A 168 10.58 22.86 -7.45
N MET A 169 11.15 22.56 -6.28
CA MET A 169 10.49 21.68 -5.31
C MET A 169 9.08 22.15 -4.94
N SER A 170 8.85 23.46 -4.86
CA SER A 170 7.54 24.03 -4.55
C SER A 170 6.52 23.74 -5.66
N ASP A 171 6.90 23.95 -6.92
CA ASP A 171 6.03 23.68 -8.09
C ASP A 171 5.71 22.18 -8.23
N ARG A 172 6.68 21.32 -7.93
CA ARG A 172 6.51 19.86 -7.95
C ARG A 172 5.57 19.39 -6.84
N ILE A 173 5.69 19.97 -5.63
CA ILE A 173 4.74 19.73 -4.53
C ILE A 173 3.34 20.23 -4.90
N HIS A 174 3.23 21.40 -5.53
CA HIS A 174 1.94 21.92 -5.99
C HIS A 174 1.29 20.99 -7.02
N SER A 175 2.06 20.55 -8.02
CA SER A 175 1.60 19.62 -9.06
C SER A 175 1.17 18.27 -8.47
N LEU A 176 1.87 17.79 -7.45
CA LEU A 176 1.55 16.54 -6.77
C LEU A 176 0.30 16.68 -5.88
N ASN A 177 0.11 17.83 -5.21
CA ASN A 177 -1.13 18.15 -4.50
C ASN A 177 -2.33 18.15 -5.44
N ALA A 178 -2.20 18.76 -6.62
CA ALA A 178 -3.25 18.81 -7.63
C ALA A 178 -3.65 17.41 -8.15
N LEU A 179 -2.74 16.44 -8.10
CA LEU A 179 -3.03 15.04 -8.46
C LEU A 179 -3.93 14.34 -7.43
N GLY A 180 -3.90 14.76 -6.16
CA GLY A 180 -4.84 14.31 -5.13
C GLY A 180 -4.74 12.84 -4.71
N ILE A 181 -3.61 12.17 -4.96
CA ILE A 181 -3.40 10.74 -4.61
C ILE A 181 -2.72 10.57 -3.24
N SER A 182 -1.78 11.45 -2.91
CA SER A 182 -1.06 11.41 -1.63
C SER A 182 -1.84 12.16 -0.57
N ASP A 183 -1.99 11.54 0.61
CA ASP A 183 -2.66 12.18 1.76
C ASP A 183 -1.79 13.28 2.38
N ILE A 184 -0.47 13.07 2.36
CA ILE A 184 0.51 14.02 2.91
C ILE A 184 1.66 14.16 1.91
N ILE A 185 2.08 15.40 1.66
CA ILE A 185 3.23 15.71 0.81
C ILE A 185 4.27 16.47 1.63
N GLU A 186 5.50 15.98 1.62
CA GLU A 186 6.60 16.49 2.41
C GLU A 186 7.74 17.00 1.52
N ALA A 187 8.34 18.12 1.92
CA ALA A 187 9.52 18.66 1.28
C ALA A 187 10.77 17.86 1.69
N GLY A 188 11.58 17.47 0.70
CA GLY A 188 12.85 16.79 0.88
C GLY A 188 13.87 17.60 1.67
N SER A 189 14.67 16.94 2.51
CA SER A 189 15.74 17.57 3.30
C SER A 189 17.11 17.02 2.91
N ASN A 190 18.05 17.92 2.61
CA ASN A 190 19.44 17.59 2.34
C ASN A 190 20.23 17.29 3.63
N THR A 191 19.85 17.90 4.75
CA THR A 191 20.53 17.76 6.04
C THR A 191 20.01 16.58 6.85
N ARG A 192 18.73 16.25 6.72
CA ARG A 192 18.07 15.13 7.43
C ARG A 192 17.24 14.26 6.48
N PRO A 193 17.87 13.55 5.52
CA PRO A 193 17.15 12.74 4.52
C PRO A 193 16.37 11.55 5.10
N MET A 194 16.59 11.19 6.36
CA MET A 194 15.90 10.09 7.04
C MET A 194 14.84 10.55 8.05
N GLN A 195 14.63 11.86 8.24
CA GLN A 195 13.74 12.39 9.29
C GLN A 195 12.30 11.86 9.20
N TRP A 196 11.82 11.53 8.00
CA TRP A 196 10.46 11.03 7.80
C TRP A 196 10.29 9.60 8.29
N LEU A 197 11.37 8.81 8.35
CA LEU A 197 11.33 7.48 8.98
C LEU A 197 11.08 7.61 10.49
N GLU A 198 11.75 8.56 11.14
CA GLU A 198 11.55 8.86 12.56
C GLU A 198 10.16 9.46 12.84
N LYS A 199 9.75 10.43 12.01
CA LYS A 199 8.48 11.16 12.16
C LYS A 199 7.26 10.25 11.97
N TYR A 200 7.24 9.46 10.91
CA TYR A 200 6.06 8.70 10.51
C TYR A 200 6.10 7.22 10.90
N LYS A 201 7.28 6.67 11.23
CA LYS A 201 7.48 5.25 11.54
C LYS A 201 6.72 4.35 10.55
N PRO A 202 6.99 4.50 9.25
CA PRO A 202 6.10 3.98 8.22
C PRO A 202 5.91 2.47 8.33
N PHE A 203 4.67 2.02 8.11
CA PHE A 203 4.37 0.60 7.99
C PHE A 203 5.02 0.03 6.72
N SER A 204 4.91 0.77 5.61
CA SER A 204 5.50 0.40 4.32
C SER A 204 6.31 1.53 3.72
N ILE A 205 7.38 1.20 3.01
CA ILE A 205 8.16 2.11 2.21
C ILE A 205 8.14 1.59 0.77
N CYS A 206 7.51 2.34 -0.12
CA CYS A 206 7.42 2.01 -1.53
C CYS A 206 8.48 2.78 -2.31
N LEU A 207 9.21 2.06 -3.16
CA LEU A 207 10.27 2.59 -4.01
C LEU A 207 9.90 2.35 -5.48
N GLY A 208 10.29 3.30 -6.34
CA GLY A 208 10.18 3.11 -7.79
C GLY A 208 11.21 2.08 -8.30
N TYR A 209 10.87 1.33 -9.36
CA TYR A 209 11.75 0.32 -9.96
C TYR A 209 13.15 0.82 -10.37
N ASP A 210 13.28 2.10 -10.65
CA ASP A 210 14.51 2.74 -11.09
C ASP A 210 15.30 3.42 -9.96
N GLN A 211 14.77 3.43 -8.74
CA GLN A 211 15.43 4.03 -7.58
C GLN A 211 16.58 3.15 -7.10
N ARG A 212 17.79 3.66 -7.24
CA ARG A 212 19.04 3.00 -6.87
C ARG A 212 19.98 3.97 -6.16
N GLY A 213 20.96 3.42 -5.45
CA GLY A 213 22.06 4.16 -4.86
C GLY A 213 22.06 4.17 -3.33
N LYS A 214 23.04 4.86 -2.77
CA LYS A 214 23.42 4.75 -1.34
C LYS A 214 22.26 4.82 -0.35
N TYR A 215 21.26 5.67 -0.61
CA TYR A 215 20.08 5.80 0.25
C TYR A 215 19.25 4.50 0.30
N VAL A 216 18.92 3.94 -0.87
CA VAL A 216 18.13 2.72 -1.00
C VAL A 216 18.91 1.54 -0.43
N ASP A 217 20.20 1.48 -0.74
CA ASP A 217 21.10 0.42 -0.28
C ASP A 217 21.27 0.44 1.25
N SER A 218 21.27 1.62 1.87
CA SER A 218 21.39 1.79 3.32
C SER A 218 20.07 1.60 4.08
N LEU A 219 18.93 1.65 3.40
CA LEU A 219 17.61 1.69 4.04
C LEU A 219 17.38 0.53 5.02
N PRO A 220 17.70 -0.76 4.70
CA PRO A 220 17.53 -1.86 5.66
C PRO A 220 18.36 -1.67 6.94
N LYS A 221 19.58 -1.14 6.82
CA LYS A 221 20.45 -0.85 7.96
C LYS A 221 19.87 0.28 8.81
N THR A 222 19.43 1.36 8.18
CA THR A 222 18.81 2.50 8.86
C THR A 222 17.53 2.12 9.59
N LEU A 223 16.66 1.30 8.99
CA LEU A 223 15.46 0.80 9.67
C LEU A 223 15.80 -0.01 10.91
N LYS A 224 16.81 -0.87 10.83
CA LYS A 224 17.30 -1.65 11.98
C LYS A 224 17.83 -0.74 13.10
N GLU A 225 18.61 0.28 12.75
CA GLU A 225 19.14 1.26 13.73
C GLU A 225 18.03 2.07 14.39
N LEU A 226 16.95 2.38 13.66
CA LEU A 226 15.76 3.07 14.19
C LEU A 226 14.77 2.14 14.89
N GLY A 227 15.02 0.81 14.91
CA GLY A 227 14.10 -0.17 15.49
C GLY A 227 12.77 -0.32 14.73
N LEU A 228 12.75 0.02 13.44
CA LEU A 228 11.57 -0.04 12.59
C LEU A 228 11.48 -1.39 11.87
N SER A 229 10.26 -1.95 11.82
CA SER A 229 9.96 -3.21 11.12
C SER A 229 9.24 -2.98 9.79
N SER A 230 9.50 -1.83 9.15
CA SER A 230 8.83 -1.41 7.91
C SER A 230 9.05 -2.39 6.75
N HIS A 231 8.02 -2.55 5.92
CA HIS A 231 8.08 -3.33 4.68
C HIS A 231 8.66 -2.50 3.54
N ILE A 232 9.77 -2.93 2.92
CA ILE A 232 10.32 -2.27 1.72
C ILE A 232 9.75 -2.95 0.47
N ILE A 233 9.13 -2.17 -0.42
CA ILE A 233 8.36 -2.67 -1.56
C ILE A 233 8.79 -1.94 -2.82
N THR A 234 9.19 -2.68 -3.85
CA THR A 234 9.52 -2.09 -5.15
C THR A 234 8.30 -2.15 -6.07
N ILE A 235 7.82 -0.97 -6.48
CA ILE A 235 6.71 -0.84 -7.42
C ILE A 235 7.25 -0.98 -8.84
N LYS A 236 6.65 -1.92 -9.61
CA LYS A 236 7.01 -2.16 -11.01
C LYS A 236 6.72 -0.93 -11.88
N ALA A 237 7.45 -0.79 -12.98
CA ALA A 237 7.21 0.28 -13.94
C ALA A 237 5.85 0.16 -14.64
N PHE A 238 5.20 1.30 -14.89
CA PHE A 238 4.09 1.38 -15.84
C PHE A 238 4.64 1.70 -17.23
N GLN A 239 4.60 0.73 -18.15
CA GLN A 239 5.04 0.88 -19.55
C GLN A 239 6.36 1.70 -19.67
N PRO A 240 7.49 1.17 -19.15
CA PRO A 240 8.75 1.92 -18.97
C PRO A 240 9.32 2.52 -20.27
N GLU A 241 9.00 1.89 -21.40
CA GLU A 241 9.38 2.30 -22.77
C GLU A 241 8.74 3.64 -23.20
N ILE A 242 7.63 4.06 -22.55
CA ILE A 242 6.80 5.19 -23.00
C ILE A 242 6.80 6.35 -21.99
N PHE A 243 6.75 6.07 -20.68
CA PHE A 243 6.43 7.08 -19.65
C PHE A 243 7.58 7.42 -18.70
N LYS A 244 8.84 7.31 -19.13
CA LYS A 244 9.97 7.82 -18.35
C LYS A 244 10.10 9.33 -18.55
N SER A 245 10.24 10.11 -17.48
CA SER A 245 10.36 11.58 -17.58
C SER A 245 11.55 12.02 -18.45
N SER A 246 12.58 11.18 -18.63
CA SER A 246 13.69 11.43 -19.56
C SER A 246 13.32 11.26 -21.04
N LEU A 247 12.32 10.43 -21.36
CA LEU A 247 11.84 10.15 -22.73
C LEU A 247 10.77 11.17 -23.17
N LEU A 248 9.91 11.60 -22.24
CA LEU A 248 8.89 12.61 -22.52
C LEU A 248 9.48 13.98 -22.88
N LYS A 249 10.70 14.31 -22.39
CA LYS A 249 11.44 15.51 -22.80
C LYS A 249 11.88 15.51 -24.28
N GLN A 250 11.98 14.35 -24.94
CA GLN A 250 12.36 14.29 -26.37
C GLN A 250 11.20 14.59 -27.33
N LYS A 251 9.95 14.34 -26.92
CA LYS A 251 8.77 14.60 -27.78
C LYS A 251 8.30 16.05 -27.77
N ASN A 252 8.65 16.83 -26.74
CA ASN A 252 8.23 18.23 -26.63
C ASN A 252 9.28 19.24 -27.16
N ASN A 253 10.43 18.78 -27.67
CA ASN A 253 11.44 19.61 -28.33
C ASN A 253 11.41 19.51 -29.86
N THR A 254 10.34 18.95 -30.43
CA THR A 254 10.12 18.84 -31.89
C THR A 254 8.87 19.60 -32.34
N HIS A 255 8.69 20.82 -31.85
CA HIS A 255 7.84 21.84 -32.47
C HIS A 255 8.50 23.21 -32.37
#